data_AF-A0A8S4PSI3-F1
#
_entry.id   AF-A0A8S4PSI3-F1
#
_cell.length_a   1.000
_cell.length_b   1.000
_cell.length_c   1.000
_cell.angle_alpha   90.00
_cell.angle_beta   90.00
_cell.angle_gamma   90.00
#
_symmetry.space_group_name_H-M   'P 1'
#
loop_
_entity.id
_entity.type
_entity.pdbx_description
1 polymer ?
#
loop_
_entity_poly.entity_id
_entity_poly.type
_entity_poly.pdbx_seq_one_letter_code
_entity_poly.pdbx_strand_id
1 'polypeptide(L)'
;MFARASNLNTILPKDRSISIGQRVGLSSIDVYKINALYSCDIVSCLDPGTPANGARTGEDFRVGQSVSYSCNTGYTLVFSSTRVCENTGRWSGSTAQCVSGTFHYCNLDSSDLCGWSQDPSADIPWSWNSGTTVTSDTGPDNDNTLETSSGYYLYLEASTPVIEGMRARLISSPFQPSASSTCLKFLYHRYGADMGAMNVILRESGQSDVNLLQLVGQTGRTWHEEIIALSVTNNFQIEFGGIRGVDYLSDMAIDDLMVGECTALQNVQSPVFLKDQGPMLVSHTCNFDSGLCSDWLQEGNEEFDWTNQLGSTPTSKTGPDCDRLNCTYGRYMFIESSSPRILGDDARLITPVFQPATKCASWYYHMYGRDIGQLNVYLRSNGTDSLLWNLSGEIANSWLKSESMEIVSNTKFMLVFEGVRGVDYEGDIAIDDFNMFDGPCVPTTSEPEPGLSSMDCNFDNGMCEWENDVLDDFDWTRLSGPTPTSNTGPSADHTTGSGYYMYTESSEPVLEGQRARIMGPLMPSIDALSNYCFEFFYHMYGSSVGTLRVVFLGLTGKPETTIWEVTGNQGNVWYKAQIPITDTKTEFQ
;
A
#
# COMPACT_ATOMS: atom_id res chain seq x y z
N MET A 1 12.00 -14.71 -12.07
CA MET A 1 13.33 -14.50 -12.69
C MET A 1 14.39 -15.16 -11.81
N PHE A 2 15.25 -16.04 -12.34
CA PHE A 2 16.27 -16.75 -11.55
C PHE A 2 17.67 -16.17 -11.77
N ALA A 3 18.46 -15.97 -10.70
CA ALA A 3 19.89 -15.67 -10.77
C ALA A 3 20.74 -16.88 -10.31
N ARG A 4 21.84 -17.19 -11.01
CA ARG A 4 22.83 -18.23 -10.64
C ARG A 4 24.25 -17.65 -10.72
N ALA A 5 25.23 -18.20 -10.00
CA ALA A 5 26.67 -17.93 -10.22
C ALA A 5 27.32 -19.07 -11.02
N SER A 6 28.11 -18.78 -12.08
CA SER A 6 28.83 -19.82 -12.83
C SER A 6 30.04 -19.30 -13.62
N ASN A 7 31.13 -20.08 -13.66
CA ASN A 7 32.34 -19.83 -14.44
C ASN A 7 32.34 -20.58 -15.79
N LEU A 8 32.84 -19.96 -16.85
CA LEU A 8 33.21 -20.65 -18.10
C LEU A 8 34.55 -20.15 -18.63
N ASN A 9 35.51 -21.07 -18.71
CA ASN A 9 36.80 -20.91 -19.38
C ASN A 9 36.79 -21.80 -20.63
N THR A 10 36.90 -21.23 -21.84
CA THR A 10 37.81 -21.61 -22.97
C THR A 10 37.38 -21.13 -24.39
N ILE A 11 38.18 -20.20 -24.96
CA ILE A 11 38.87 -20.23 -26.29
C ILE A 11 38.12 -20.02 -27.66
N LEU A 12 38.36 -18.82 -28.26
CA LEU A 12 38.52 -18.37 -29.70
C LEU A 12 37.32 -18.18 -30.67
N PRO A 13 37.42 -17.35 -31.76
CA PRO A 13 38.20 -16.12 -32.04
C PRO A 13 37.40 -14.92 -32.63
N LYS A 14 38.08 -13.76 -32.74
CA LYS A 14 37.66 -12.49 -33.36
C LYS A 14 37.32 -12.58 -34.86
N ASP A 15 36.18 -11.99 -35.26
CA ASP A 15 36.01 -10.97 -36.33
C ASP A 15 34.60 -11.00 -36.94
N ARG A 16 33.76 -10.01 -36.59
CA ARG A 16 32.84 -9.25 -37.46
C ARG A 16 31.97 -8.34 -36.60
N SER A 17 32.26 -7.04 -36.61
CA SER A 17 31.34 -6.01 -36.18
C SER A 17 30.24 -5.84 -37.25
N ILE A 18 29.00 -6.14 -36.88
CA ILE A 18 27.81 -5.68 -37.61
C ILE A 18 26.94 -4.94 -36.60
N SER A 19 26.75 -3.63 -36.79
CA SER A 19 25.75 -2.89 -36.04
C SER A 19 24.36 -3.20 -36.61
N ILE A 20 23.44 -3.60 -35.73
CA ILE A 20 22.04 -3.83 -36.08
C ILE A 20 21.39 -2.44 -36.22
N GLY A 21 21.25 -1.94 -37.45
CA GLY A 21 20.61 -0.65 -37.68
C GLY A 21 20.39 -0.18 -39.12
N GLN A 22 21.08 -0.73 -40.14
CA GLN A 22 20.79 -0.35 -41.53
C GLN A 22 19.79 -1.32 -42.18
N ARG A 23 18.52 -0.90 -42.21
CA ARG A 23 17.41 -1.60 -42.89
C ARG A 23 17.35 -1.21 -44.36
N VAL A 24 17.99 -1.98 -45.24
CA VAL A 24 17.84 -1.82 -46.69
C VAL A 24 16.72 -2.76 -47.17
N GLY A 25 15.69 -2.21 -47.84
CA GLY A 25 14.66 -3.01 -48.54
C GLY A 25 13.23 -2.92 -48.02
N LEU A 26 12.93 -2.04 -47.06
CA LEU A 26 11.57 -1.88 -46.52
C LEU A 26 10.80 -0.77 -47.25
N SER A 27 9.50 -0.99 -47.49
CA SER A 27 8.63 -0.01 -48.12
C SER A 27 8.27 1.12 -47.15
N SER A 28 7.80 2.27 -47.66
CA SER A 28 7.36 3.40 -46.83
C SER A 28 6.24 3.04 -45.84
N ILE A 29 5.46 1.99 -46.13
CA ILE A 29 4.41 1.49 -45.25
C ILE A 29 4.96 0.61 -44.12
N ASP A 30 6.05 -0.12 -44.38
CA ASP A 30 6.74 -0.90 -43.34
C ASP A 30 7.50 0.03 -42.39
N VAL A 31 8.07 1.13 -42.91
CA VAL A 31 8.67 2.19 -42.10
C VAL A 31 7.60 2.94 -41.28
N TYR A 32 6.40 3.19 -41.83
CA TYR A 32 5.30 3.81 -41.08
C TYR A 32 4.74 2.88 -39.99
N LYS A 33 4.59 1.57 -40.27
CA LYS A 33 4.20 0.56 -39.27
C LYS A 33 5.26 0.37 -38.18
N ILE A 34 6.54 0.48 -38.53
CA ILE A 34 7.64 0.48 -37.56
C ILE A 34 7.63 1.76 -36.73
N ASN A 35 7.43 2.94 -37.32
CA ASN A 35 7.39 4.21 -36.57
C ASN A 35 6.12 4.34 -35.69
N ALA A 36 5.02 3.70 -36.07
CA ALA A 36 3.83 3.57 -35.22
C ALA A 36 4.01 2.58 -34.04
N LEU A 37 5.10 1.78 -34.03
CA LEU A 37 5.54 0.92 -32.92
C LEU A 37 6.54 1.61 -31.97
N TYR A 38 6.77 2.93 -32.12
CA TYR A 38 7.76 3.70 -31.35
C TYR A 38 7.26 5.06 -30.83
N SER A 39 5.98 5.18 -30.49
CA SER A 39 5.47 6.34 -29.73
C SER A 39 4.95 5.84 -28.39
N CYS A 40 5.68 6.13 -27.31
CA CYS A 40 5.22 5.93 -25.93
C CYS A 40 4.86 7.31 -25.38
N ASP A 41 3.59 7.49 -25.02
CA ASP A 41 3.05 8.80 -24.64
C ASP A 41 3.52 9.28 -23.25
N ILE A 42 3.37 10.58 -23.02
CA ILE A 42 3.92 11.34 -21.88
C ILE A 42 3.24 10.95 -20.55
N VAL A 43 4.03 10.69 -19.49
CA VAL A 43 3.52 10.41 -18.13
C VAL A 43 2.71 11.60 -17.59
N SER A 44 1.47 11.35 -17.17
CA SER A 44 0.54 12.34 -16.61
C SER A 44 -0.26 11.77 -15.44
N CYS A 45 -0.65 12.64 -14.51
CA CYS A 45 -1.55 12.33 -13.40
C CYS A 45 -2.99 12.25 -13.87
N LEU A 46 -3.81 11.47 -13.17
CA LEU A 46 -5.26 11.44 -13.37
C LEU A 46 -5.88 12.80 -13.13
N ASP A 47 -7.00 13.12 -13.77
CA ASP A 47 -7.73 14.36 -13.48
C ASP A 47 -8.12 14.36 -11.97
N PRO A 48 -7.66 15.35 -11.16
CA PRO A 48 -7.89 15.37 -9.72
C PRO A 48 -9.29 15.86 -9.32
N GLY A 49 -10.18 16.07 -10.29
CA GLY A 49 -11.53 16.56 -10.10
C GLY A 49 -11.60 18.06 -9.79
N THR A 50 -12.82 18.53 -9.59
CA THR A 50 -13.12 19.88 -9.09
C THR A 50 -13.93 19.75 -7.80
N PRO A 51 -13.56 20.44 -6.71
CA PRO A 51 -14.31 20.37 -5.46
C PRO A 51 -15.74 20.88 -5.66
N ALA A 52 -16.70 20.22 -5.01
CA ALA A 52 -18.08 20.70 -4.97
C ALA A 52 -18.09 22.13 -4.38
N ASN A 53 -18.79 23.05 -5.04
CA ASN A 53 -18.79 24.48 -4.67
C ASN A 53 -17.42 25.18 -4.76
N GLY A 54 -16.53 24.69 -5.63
CA GLY A 54 -15.29 25.36 -5.98
C GLY A 54 -14.96 25.25 -7.46
N ALA A 55 -13.74 25.67 -7.80
CA ALA A 55 -13.17 25.64 -9.13
C ALA A 55 -11.70 25.21 -9.08
N ARG A 56 -11.25 24.50 -10.11
CA ARG A 56 -9.85 24.17 -10.36
C ARG A 56 -9.29 25.03 -11.49
N THR A 57 -8.04 25.44 -11.37
CA THR A 57 -7.24 26.01 -12.47
C THR A 57 -6.05 25.11 -12.76
N GLY A 58 -5.78 24.84 -14.04
CA GLY A 58 -4.78 23.88 -14.49
C GLY A 58 -5.45 22.67 -15.14
N GLU A 59 -5.10 22.42 -16.40
CA GLU A 59 -5.66 21.33 -17.25
C GLU A 59 -4.55 20.47 -17.86
N ASP A 60 -3.29 20.78 -17.57
CA ASP A 60 -2.14 19.97 -17.96
C ASP A 60 -1.76 19.12 -16.76
N PHE A 61 -1.95 17.81 -16.88
CA PHE A 61 -1.67 16.87 -15.80
C PHE A 61 -0.35 16.15 -15.99
N ARG A 62 0.49 16.57 -16.94
CA ARG A 62 1.81 15.97 -17.12
C ARG A 62 2.65 16.10 -15.85
N VAL A 63 3.55 15.14 -15.66
CA VAL A 63 4.51 15.18 -14.55
C VAL A 63 5.20 16.54 -14.46
N GLY A 64 5.27 17.08 -13.25
CA GLY A 64 5.79 18.40 -12.93
C GLY A 64 4.79 19.56 -13.11
N GLN A 65 3.61 19.32 -13.68
CA GLN A 65 2.54 20.33 -13.76
C GLN A 65 1.77 20.42 -12.45
N SER A 66 1.07 21.54 -12.24
CA SER A 66 0.31 21.80 -11.02
C SER A 66 -1.12 22.25 -11.32
N VAL A 67 -2.02 21.93 -10.40
CA VAL A 67 -3.39 22.44 -10.36
C VAL A 67 -3.63 23.19 -9.07
N SER A 68 -4.43 24.24 -9.12
CA SER A 68 -4.80 25.04 -7.95
C SER A 68 -6.31 25.08 -7.80
N TYR A 69 -6.77 25.20 -6.55
CA TYR A 69 -8.19 25.17 -6.20
C TYR A 69 -8.63 26.48 -5.58
N SER A 70 -9.89 26.81 -5.79
CA SER A 70 -10.56 27.96 -5.20
C SER A 70 -12.00 27.59 -4.85
N CYS A 71 -12.57 28.25 -3.85
CA CYS A 71 -13.96 28.02 -3.45
C CYS A 71 -14.86 29.17 -3.87
N ASN A 72 -16.13 28.84 -4.13
CA ASN A 72 -17.17 29.84 -4.37
C ASN A 72 -17.35 30.72 -3.12
N THR A 73 -17.88 31.94 -3.32
CA THR A 73 -18.15 32.86 -2.22
C THR A 73 -19.03 32.21 -1.15
N GLY A 74 -18.60 32.27 0.11
CA GLY A 74 -19.30 31.66 1.25
C GLY A 74 -18.82 30.25 1.63
N TYR A 75 -17.81 29.72 0.94
CA TYR A 75 -17.16 28.44 1.25
C TYR A 75 -15.69 28.66 1.60
N THR A 76 -15.19 27.89 2.55
CA THR A 76 -13.79 27.88 2.97
C THR A 76 -13.06 26.72 2.29
N LEU A 77 -11.91 27.01 1.69
CA LEU A 77 -11.01 25.99 1.15
C LEU A 77 -10.24 25.35 2.29
N VAL A 78 -10.38 24.03 2.43
CA VAL A 78 -9.60 23.22 3.37
C VAL A 78 -8.75 22.21 2.60
N PHE A 79 -7.65 21.75 3.21
CA PHE A 79 -6.64 20.88 2.60
C PHE A 79 -5.79 21.56 1.51
N SER A 80 -5.25 20.80 0.56
CA SER A 80 -4.29 21.31 -0.43
C SER A 80 -4.90 22.35 -1.37
N SER A 81 -4.42 23.59 -1.27
CA SER A 81 -4.81 24.66 -2.19
C SER A 81 -4.19 24.53 -3.58
N THR A 82 -3.06 23.81 -3.69
CA THR A 82 -2.37 23.47 -4.94
C THR A 82 -1.83 22.05 -4.84
N ARG A 83 -1.87 21.32 -5.96
CA ARG A 83 -1.35 19.96 -6.06
C ARG A 83 -0.44 19.87 -7.27
N VAL A 84 0.69 19.16 -7.14
CA VAL A 84 1.69 18.97 -8.20
C VAL A 84 1.66 17.52 -8.64
N CYS A 85 1.70 17.29 -9.95
CA CYS A 85 1.81 15.95 -10.50
C CYS A 85 3.24 15.45 -10.30
N GLU A 86 3.43 14.52 -9.37
CA GLU A 86 4.74 13.95 -9.04
C GLU A 86 5.17 12.94 -10.13
N ASN A 87 6.47 12.61 -10.18
CA ASN A 87 7.04 11.65 -11.14
C ASN A 87 6.44 10.23 -11.03
N THR A 88 5.66 9.99 -9.97
CA THR A 88 4.87 8.77 -9.72
C THR A 88 3.54 8.74 -10.48
N GLY A 89 3.16 9.81 -11.19
CA GLY A 89 1.84 9.94 -11.80
C GLY A 89 0.71 10.22 -10.78
N ARG A 90 1.07 10.61 -9.54
CA ARG A 90 0.12 10.96 -8.47
C ARG A 90 0.20 12.44 -8.13
N TRP A 91 -0.93 12.98 -7.66
CA TRP A 91 -0.96 14.35 -7.14
C TRP A 91 -0.40 14.40 -5.72
N SER A 92 0.45 15.39 -5.46
CA SER A 92 0.86 15.75 -4.11
C SER A 92 -0.34 16.18 -3.26
N GLY A 93 -0.24 15.99 -1.96
CA GLY A 93 -1.19 16.47 -0.96
C GLY A 93 -2.59 15.89 -1.01
N SER A 94 -3.34 16.23 0.02
CA SER A 94 -4.73 15.87 0.23
C SER A 94 -5.69 16.55 -0.75
N THR A 95 -6.84 15.93 -1.00
CA THR A 95 -7.85 16.47 -1.93
C THR A 95 -8.51 17.73 -1.35
N ALA A 96 -8.52 18.82 -2.13
CA ALA A 96 -9.16 20.08 -1.77
C ALA A 96 -10.67 19.92 -1.52
N GLN A 97 -11.19 20.55 -0.47
CA GLN A 97 -12.62 20.62 -0.20
C GLN A 97 -13.08 22.06 0.02
N CYS A 98 -14.29 22.37 -0.43
CA CYS A 98 -14.95 23.66 -0.19
C CYS A 98 -16.13 23.45 0.75
N VAL A 99 -15.96 23.90 2.00
CA VAL A 99 -16.94 23.65 3.06
C VAL A 99 -17.70 24.92 3.40
N SER A 100 -19.02 24.83 3.43
CA SER A 100 -19.89 25.95 3.83
C SER A 100 -19.87 26.14 5.35
N GLY A 101 -19.82 27.39 5.78
CA GLY A 101 -19.90 27.75 7.20
C GLY A 101 -18.80 28.71 7.61
N THR A 102 -18.90 29.25 8.82
CA THR A 102 -17.89 30.17 9.35
C THR A 102 -16.99 29.45 10.33
N PHE A 103 -15.74 29.22 9.93
CA PHE A 103 -14.68 28.67 10.78
C PHE A 103 -13.31 29.16 10.32
N HIS A 104 -12.38 29.22 11.26
CA HIS A 104 -10.96 29.47 11.04
C HIS A 104 -10.28 28.14 10.73
N TYR A 105 -9.46 28.08 9.68
CA TYR A 105 -8.65 26.92 9.31
C TYR A 105 -7.18 27.32 9.25
N CYS A 106 -6.32 26.51 9.87
CA CYS A 106 -4.88 26.67 9.86
C CYS A 106 -4.19 25.33 9.68
N ASN A 107 -3.57 25.13 8.53
CA ASN A 107 -2.83 23.93 8.16
C ASN A 107 -1.33 24.02 8.50
N LEU A 108 -0.91 25.05 9.25
CA LEU A 108 0.46 25.26 9.73
C LEU A 108 1.56 25.34 8.64
N ASP A 109 1.22 25.41 7.36
CA ASP A 109 2.17 25.52 6.24
C ASP A 109 2.87 26.87 6.12
N SER A 110 2.37 27.89 6.84
CA SER A 110 2.91 29.25 6.81
C SER A 110 3.65 29.59 8.10
N SER A 111 4.79 30.27 7.97
CA SER A 111 5.64 30.67 9.11
C SER A 111 4.96 31.65 10.08
N ASP A 112 3.83 32.25 9.69
CA ASP A 112 3.00 33.10 10.57
C ASP A 112 2.02 32.30 11.44
N LEU A 113 2.03 30.96 11.30
CA LEU A 113 1.18 30.01 12.03
C LEU A 113 -0.30 30.42 12.05
N CYS A 114 -0.78 31.10 11.01
CA CYS A 114 -2.16 31.60 10.89
C CYS A 114 -2.69 32.33 12.14
N GLY A 115 -1.83 33.07 12.84
CA GLY A 115 -2.18 33.83 14.04
C GLY A 115 -2.14 33.03 15.36
N TRP A 116 -1.65 31.79 15.33
CA TRP A 116 -1.22 31.07 16.53
C TRP A 116 0.16 31.55 16.98
N SER A 117 0.45 31.45 18.27
CA SER A 117 1.69 31.96 18.87
C SER A 117 2.24 31.03 19.95
N GLN A 118 3.55 30.87 19.98
CA GLN A 118 4.26 30.11 21.02
C GLN A 118 4.18 30.90 22.33
N ASP A 119 3.75 30.26 23.42
CA ASP A 119 3.71 30.91 24.74
C ASP A 119 5.14 31.15 25.25
N PRO A 120 5.57 32.41 25.49
CA PRO A 120 6.91 32.69 25.99
C PRO A 120 7.17 32.14 27.41
N SER A 121 6.13 31.72 28.13
CA SER A 121 6.24 31.09 29.45
C SER A 121 6.38 29.56 29.40
N ALA A 122 6.35 28.96 28.20
CA ALA A 122 6.62 27.54 28.00
C ALA A 122 8.11 27.22 28.26
N ASP A 123 8.40 25.98 28.64
CA ASP A 123 9.78 25.53 28.88
C ASP A 123 10.54 25.35 27.55
N ILE A 124 9.80 24.98 26.49
CA ILE A 124 10.28 24.77 25.12
C ILE A 124 9.25 25.30 24.11
N PRO A 125 9.66 25.70 22.90
CA PRO A 125 8.72 25.95 21.81
C PRO A 125 8.28 24.63 21.15
N TRP A 126 7.12 24.63 20.49
CA TRP A 126 6.84 23.65 19.44
C TRP A 126 7.78 23.88 18.26
N SER A 127 8.33 22.81 17.70
CA SER A 127 9.18 22.81 16.52
C SER A 127 8.33 22.81 15.25
N TRP A 128 8.62 23.74 14.33
CA TRP A 128 7.98 23.81 13.01
C TRP A 128 8.82 23.03 12.00
N ASN A 129 8.25 21.97 11.40
CA ASN A 129 9.01 20.99 10.63
C ASN A 129 8.24 20.47 9.43
N SER A 130 9.00 20.00 8.43
CA SER A 130 8.50 19.29 7.26
C SER A 130 9.27 17.97 7.08
N GLY A 131 8.60 16.93 6.59
CA GLY A 131 9.16 15.58 6.52
C GLY A 131 9.20 14.88 7.89
N THR A 132 10.15 13.97 8.10
CA THR A 132 10.23 13.17 9.34
C THR A 132 10.70 14.01 10.53
N THR A 133 10.36 13.59 11.75
CA THR A 133 11.00 14.10 12.98
C THR A 133 12.49 13.78 13.03
N VAL A 134 13.23 14.44 13.92
CA VAL A 134 14.69 14.28 14.01
C VAL A 134 15.09 12.89 14.54
N THR A 135 14.28 12.33 15.44
CA THR A 135 14.54 11.01 16.03
C THR A 135 13.76 9.91 15.33
N SER A 136 14.38 8.72 15.21
CA SER A 136 13.73 7.55 14.64
C SER A 136 12.73 6.95 15.63
N ASP A 137 11.72 6.26 15.11
CA ASP A 137 10.66 5.60 15.89
C ASP A 137 9.80 6.55 16.74
N THR A 138 9.69 7.81 16.31
CA THR A 138 8.86 8.83 16.95
C THR A 138 8.16 9.69 15.90
N GLY A 139 7.05 10.33 16.29
CA GLY A 139 6.40 11.37 15.48
C GLY A 139 5.99 10.96 14.05
N PRO A 140 5.51 11.92 13.24
CA PRO A 140 5.06 11.66 11.88
C PRO A 140 6.21 11.66 10.85
N ASP A 141 6.00 10.92 9.75
CA ASP A 141 6.92 10.88 8.61
C ASP A 141 6.77 12.09 7.67
N ASN A 142 5.57 12.69 7.60
CA ASN A 142 5.26 13.91 6.85
C ASN A 142 4.10 14.67 7.53
N ASP A 143 3.87 15.92 7.11
CA ASP A 143 2.68 16.69 7.48
C ASP A 143 1.38 16.01 7.02
N ASN A 144 0.25 16.42 7.60
CA ASN A 144 -1.03 15.85 7.20
C ASN A 144 -1.57 16.44 5.89
N THR A 145 -1.34 17.74 5.68
CA THR A 145 -2.00 18.48 4.59
C THR A 145 -1.44 18.09 3.23
N LEU A 146 -0.13 18.12 3.06
CA LEU A 146 0.56 17.85 1.79
C LEU A 146 1.14 16.43 1.72
N GLU A 147 1.28 15.73 2.85
CA GLU A 147 1.90 14.39 2.94
C GLU A 147 3.22 14.31 2.19
N THR A 148 3.99 15.39 2.28
CA THR A 148 5.26 15.53 1.60
C THR A 148 6.25 16.19 2.54
N SER A 149 7.53 16.12 2.19
CA SER A 149 8.55 16.93 2.84
C SER A 149 8.38 18.45 2.59
N SER A 150 7.35 18.88 1.85
CA SER A 150 7.09 20.29 1.54
C SER A 150 5.99 20.90 2.40
N GLY A 151 5.15 20.10 3.06
CA GLY A 151 4.15 20.60 4.02
C GLY A 151 4.70 20.61 5.44
N TYR A 152 4.12 21.47 6.27
CA TYR A 152 4.62 21.73 7.60
C TYR A 152 3.60 21.45 8.68
N TYR A 153 4.10 20.90 9.78
CA TYR A 153 3.36 20.66 11.01
C TYR A 153 4.14 21.20 12.20
N LEU A 154 3.48 21.26 13.37
CA LEU A 154 4.14 21.56 14.64
C LEU A 154 4.31 20.28 15.45
N TYR A 155 5.50 20.06 16.00
CA TYR A 155 5.74 18.93 16.90
C TYR A 155 6.59 19.31 18.12
N LEU A 156 6.43 18.54 19.19
CA LEU A 156 7.30 18.60 20.34
C LEU A 156 8.52 17.74 20.03
N GLU A 157 9.68 18.38 19.92
CA GLU A 157 10.97 17.69 19.78
C GLU A 157 11.45 17.25 21.17
N ALA A 158 11.47 15.95 21.43
CA ALA A 158 11.73 15.37 22.73
C ALA A 158 13.21 15.03 22.97
N SER A 159 14.08 15.12 21.97
CA SER A 159 15.50 14.82 22.15
C SER A 159 16.24 15.86 23.01
N THR A 160 17.48 15.52 23.38
CA THR A 160 18.33 16.40 24.20
C THR A 160 18.52 17.77 23.53
N PRO A 161 18.39 18.89 24.27
CA PRO A 161 18.50 19.01 25.73
C PRO A 161 17.17 18.95 26.50
N VAL A 162 16.05 18.58 25.86
CA VAL A 162 14.74 18.53 26.54
C VAL A 162 14.69 17.36 27.51
N ILE A 163 14.15 17.58 28.71
CA ILE A 163 14.03 16.59 29.80
C ILE A 163 12.57 16.36 30.21
N GLU A 164 12.33 15.27 30.93
CA GLU A 164 10.99 14.84 31.36
C GLU A 164 10.18 15.98 32.00
N GLY A 165 8.94 16.13 31.55
CA GLY A 165 7.99 17.09 32.10
C GLY A 165 8.07 18.52 31.56
N MET A 166 9.07 18.85 30.74
CA MET A 166 9.13 20.13 30.02
C MET A 166 7.93 20.29 29.08
N ARG A 167 7.41 21.51 28.99
CA ARG A 167 6.15 21.81 28.30
C ARG A 167 6.33 22.76 27.13
N ALA A 168 5.82 22.37 25.98
CA ALA A 168 5.55 23.25 24.85
C ALA A 168 4.11 23.77 24.93
N ARG A 169 3.88 25.03 24.51
CA ARG A 169 2.54 25.63 24.49
C ARG A 169 2.35 26.50 23.26
N LEU A 170 1.30 26.22 22.52
CA LEU A 170 0.85 27.02 21.37
C LEU A 170 -0.52 27.61 21.70
N ILE A 171 -0.68 28.92 21.57
CA ILE A 171 -1.89 29.66 21.94
C ILE A 171 -2.46 30.37 20.70
N SER A 172 -3.76 30.21 20.48
CA SER A 172 -4.46 30.88 19.38
C SER A 172 -4.60 32.39 19.60
N SER A 173 -4.82 33.14 18.52
CA SER A 173 -5.44 34.47 18.65
C SER A 173 -6.85 34.36 19.29
N PRO A 174 -7.38 35.42 19.93
CA PRO A 174 -8.72 35.38 20.53
C PRO A 174 -9.82 35.16 19.48
N PHE A 175 -10.61 34.11 19.66
CA PHE A 175 -11.79 33.81 18.87
C PHE A 175 -13.07 34.36 19.52
N GLN A 176 -14.08 34.58 18.69
CA GLN A 176 -15.46 34.87 19.13
C GLN A 176 -16.28 33.58 19.09
N PRO A 177 -17.20 33.35 20.05
CA PRO A 177 -18.16 32.26 19.97
C PRO A 177 -18.99 32.33 18.68
N SER A 178 -19.19 31.19 18.03
CA SER A 178 -20.14 31.09 16.92
C SER A 178 -21.58 31.30 17.40
N ALA A 179 -22.45 31.75 16.49
CA ALA A 179 -23.83 32.10 16.82
C ALA A 179 -24.69 30.92 17.30
N SER A 180 -24.34 29.70 16.89
CA SER A 180 -25.08 28.48 17.17
C SER A 180 -24.36 27.57 18.18
N SER A 181 -23.25 26.97 17.76
CA SER A 181 -22.39 26.08 18.53
C SER A 181 -20.95 26.23 18.06
N THR A 182 -19.99 26.21 18.99
CA THR A 182 -18.57 26.37 18.67
C THR A 182 -17.85 25.06 18.93
N CYS A 183 -17.01 24.62 17.98
CA CYS A 183 -16.19 23.44 18.10
C CYS A 183 -14.72 23.75 17.74
N LEU A 184 -13.84 22.91 18.27
CA LEU A 184 -12.46 22.76 17.86
C LEU A 184 -12.35 21.42 17.12
N LYS A 185 -11.74 21.40 15.94
CA LYS A 185 -11.33 20.18 15.23
C LYS A 185 -9.84 20.30 14.91
N PHE A 186 -9.07 19.26 15.11
CA PHE A 186 -7.63 19.27 14.84
C PHE A 186 -7.11 17.86 14.64
N LEU A 187 -5.95 17.76 14.00
CA LEU A 187 -5.26 16.50 13.76
C LEU A 187 -4.02 16.43 14.66
N TYR A 188 -3.69 15.21 15.09
CA TYR A 188 -2.56 14.95 15.96
C TYR A 188 -1.86 13.64 15.61
N HIS A 189 -0.56 13.56 15.93
CA HIS A 189 0.25 12.38 15.76
C HIS A 189 1.05 12.09 17.04
N ARG A 190 1.02 10.84 17.51
CA ARG A 190 1.62 10.44 18.80
C ARG A 190 2.21 9.03 18.68
N TYR A 191 3.47 8.95 18.27
CA TYR A 191 4.21 7.68 18.14
C TYR A 191 5.50 7.73 18.93
N GLY A 192 5.78 6.66 19.68
CA GLY A 192 6.96 6.56 20.56
C GLY A 192 6.68 5.76 21.82
N ALA A 193 7.68 5.09 22.37
CA ALA A 193 7.52 4.22 23.55
C ALA A 193 7.30 5.02 24.84
N ASP A 194 7.83 6.24 24.91
CA ASP A 194 7.92 7.04 26.12
C ASP A 194 7.03 8.28 26.05
N MET A 195 5.86 8.15 25.41
CA MET A 195 4.93 9.26 25.22
C MET A 195 4.60 9.98 26.53
N GLY A 196 4.81 11.29 26.53
CA GLY A 196 4.21 12.16 27.52
C GLY A 196 2.73 12.45 27.21
N ALA A 197 2.27 13.62 27.63
CA ALA A 197 0.87 14.01 27.52
C ALA A 197 0.68 15.16 26.54
N MET A 198 -0.39 15.11 25.74
CA MET A 198 -0.89 16.25 24.99
C MET A 198 -2.14 16.78 25.69
N ASN A 199 -2.21 18.08 25.92
CA ASN A 199 -3.35 18.73 26.55
C ASN A 199 -3.93 19.82 25.66
N VAL A 200 -5.26 19.94 25.67
CA VAL A 200 -5.97 21.04 25.00
C VAL A 200 -6.69 21.84 26.08
N ILE A 201 -6.33 23.12 26.23
CA ILE A 201 -6.88 24.00 27.26
C ILE A 201 -7.70 25.11 26.60
N LEU A 202 -8.89 25.35 27.14
CA LEU A 202 -9.74 26.49 26.82
C LEU A 202 -9.49 27.62 27.81
N ARG A 203 -9.11 28.79 27.30
CA ARG A 203 -8.92 30.01 28.08
C ARG A 203 -9.99 31.05 27.69
N GLU A 204 -11.05 31.20 28.48
CA GLU A 204 -12.12 32.17 28.22
C GLU A 204 -11.98 33.42 29.10
N SER A 205 -12.16 34.60 28.52
CA SER A 205 -12.05 35.87 29.22
C SER A 205 -13.01 35.95 30.42
N GLY A 206 -12.46 36.12 31.62
CA GLY A 206 -13.23 36.21 32.86
C GLY A 206 -13.62 34.87 33.49
N GLN A 207 -13.17 33.74 32.91
CA GLN A 207 -13.37 32.39 33.46
C GLN A 207 -12.03 31.74 33.84
N SER A 208 -12.09 30.65 34.60
CA SER A 208 -10.93 29.79 34.84
C SER A 208 -10.65 28.89 33.64
N ASP A 209 -9.37 28.63 33.37
CA ASP A 209 -8.96 27.70 32.31
C ASP A 209 -9.57 26.30 32.48
N VAL A 210 -10.02 25.71 31.38
CA VAL A 210 -10.63 24.38 31.34
C VAL A 210 -9.77 23.44 30.50
N ASN A 211 -9.37 22.29 31.07
CA ASN A 211 -8.72 21.23 30.30
C ASN A 211 -9.78 20.45 29.53
N LEU A 212 -9.83 20.64 28.22
CA LEU A 212 -10.81 20.01 27.32
C LEU A 212 -10.46 18.56 27.01
N LEU A 213 -9.16 18.26 26.90
CA LEU A 213 -8.66 16.96 26.48
C LEU A 213 -7.26 16.72 27.05
N GLN A 214 -7.02 15.50 27.52
CA GLN A 214 -5.69 15.03 27.87
C GLN A 214 -5.45 13.66 27.24
N LEU A 215 -4.51 13.59 26.30
CA LEU A 215 -4.09 12.36 25.64
C LEU A 215 -2.78 11.84 26.25
N VAL A 216 -2.73 10.54 26.55
CA VAL A 216 -1.56 9.82 27.11
C VAL A 216 -1.30 8.54 26.30
N GLY A 217 -0.07 7.99 26.33
CA GLY A 217 0.31 6.79 25.56
C GLY A 217 0.43 7.00 24.04
N GLN A 218 0.88 6.03 23.25
CA GLN A 218 0.97 6.18 21.78
C GLN A 218 -0.33 5.83 21.06
N THR A 219 -0.50 6.33 19.83
CA THR A 219 -1.62 6.04 18.91
C THR A 219 -1.15 5.40 17.59
N GLY A 220 0.10 4.93 17.52
CA GLY A 220 0.68 4.35 16.30
C GLY A 220 1.17 5.41 15.31
N ARG A 221 1.51 4.97 14.09
CA ARG A 221 2.21 5.79 13.08
C ARG A 221 1.30 6.68 12.21
N THR A 222 -0.01 6.66 12.43
CA THR A 222 -0.97 7.42 11.63
C THR A 222 -1.37 8.72 12.33
N TRP A 223 -1.77 9.72 11.55
CA TRP A 223 -2.46 10.90 12.06
C TRP A 223 -3.88 10.52 12.54
N HIS A 224 -4.30 11.14 13.63
CA HIS A 224 -5.63 10.95 14.23
C HIS A 224 -6.34 12.30 14.32
N GLU A 225 -7.67 12.28 14.32
CA GLU A 225 -8.52 13.48 14.36
C GLU A 225 -9.27 13.54 15.70
N GLU A 226 -9.42 14.74 16.25
CA GLU A 226 -10.37 15.02 17.33
C GLU A 226 -11.33 16.15 16.95
N ILE A 227 -12.57 16.05 17.47
CA ILE A 227 -13.54 17.13 17.45
C ILE A 227 -14.15 17.35 18.85
N ILE A 228 -14.05 18.58 19.35
CA ILE A 228 -14.43 18.95 20.71
C ILE A 228 -15.44 20.09 20.66
N ALA A 229 -16.62 19.89 21.26
CA ALA A 229 -17.60 20.94 21.46
C ALA A 229 -17.19 21.89 22.59
N LEU A 230 -17.22 23.20 22.33
CA LEU A 230 -16.80 24.24 23.25
C LEU A 230 -17.99 24.97 23.86
N SER A 231 -18.02 25.04 25.19
CA SER A 231 -19.04 25.79 25.95
C SER A 231 -18.51 27.19 26.29
N VAL A 232 -18.56 28.10 25.30
CA VAL A 232 -17.99 29.46 25.38
C VAL A 232 -19.05 30.55 25.20
N THR A 233 -18.90 31.67 25.89
CA THR A 233 -19.82 32.83 25.84
C THR A 233 -19.13 34.18 25.61
N ASN A 234 -17.83 34.27 25.91
CA ASN A 234 -16.98 35.43 25.71
C ASN A 234 -15.83 35.08 24.75
N ASN A 235 -14.99 36.07 24.44
CA ASN A 235 -13.76 35.84 23.72
C ASN A 235 -12.94 34.75 24.41
N PHE A 236 -12.43 33.80 23.62
CA PHE A 236 -11.69 32.67 24.13
C PHE A 236 -10.44 32.40 23.29
N GLN A 237 -9.49 31.70 23.86
CA GLN A 237 -8.30 31.19 23.19
C GLN A 237 -8.21 29.69 23.43
N ILE A 238 -7.61 28.98 22.48
CA ILE A 238 -7.25 27.57 22.61
C ILE A 238 -5.75 27.49 22.82
N GLU A 239 -5.34 26.65 23.76
CA GLU A 239 -3.94 26.32 24.00
C GLU A 239 -3.73 24.82 23.74
N PHE A 240 -2.78 24.50 22.86
CA PHE A 240 -2.22 23.17 22.71
C PHE A 240 -0.94 23.06 23.54
N GLY A 241 -0.97 22.19 24.54
CA GLY A 241 0.18 21.86 25.37
C GLY A 241 0.73 20.48 25.02
N GLY A 242 2.05 20.39 24.87
CA GLY A 242 2.78 19.12 24.76
C GLY A 242 3.69 18.98 25.97
N ILE A 243 3.66 17.84 26.63
CA ILE A 243 4.51 17.52 27.77
C ILE A 243 5.43 16.38 27.34
N ARG A 244 6.74 16.59 27.42
CA ARG A 244 7.72 15.53 27.14
C ARG A 244 7.57 14.39 28.13
N GLY A 245 7.60 13.16 27.65
CA GLY A 245 7.61 11.97 28.50
C GLY A 245 8.99 11.68 29.10
N VAL A 246 9.19 10.43 29.53
CA VAL A 246 10.40 10.05 30.30
C VAL A 246 11.66 10.11 29.43
N ASP A 247 11.58 9.73 28.17
CA ASP A 247 12.72 9.72 27.23
C ASP A 247 12.42 10.46 25.91
N TYR A 248 13.40 10.50 24.99
CA TYR A 248 13.29 11.16 23.69
C TYR A 248 12.27 10.49 22.76
N LEU A 249 11.81 9.27 23.08
CA LEU A 249 10.80 8.55 22.31
C LEU A 249 9.37 9.10 22.54
N SER A 250 9.22 10.43 22.56
CA SER A 250 7.98 11.10 22.95
C SER A 250 7.57 12.24 22.01
N ASP A 251 8.04 12.23 20.76
CA ASP A 251 7.65 13.25 19.78
C ASP A 251 6.15 13.15 19.48
N MET A 252 5.47 14.30 19.56
CA MET A 252 4.06 14.41 19.24
C MET A 252 3.82 15.63 18.37
N ALA A 253 2.90 15.52 17.42
CA ALA A 253 2.61 16.57 16.46
C ALA A 253 1.15 16.96 16.44
N ILE A 254 0.89 18.18 15.96
CA ILE A 254 -0.44 18.70 15.65
C ILE A 254 -0.43 19.32 14.25
N ASP A 255 -1.57 19.22 13.58
CA ASP A 255 -1.80 19.80 12.25
C ASP A 255 -3.29 20.10 12.03
N ASP A 256 -3.62 20.82 10.97
CA ASP A 256 -4.98 21.08 10.50
C ASP A 256 -5.95 21.60 11.59
N LEU A 257 -5.57 22.71 12.22
CA LEU A 257 -6.30 23.34 13.32
C LEU A 257 -7.53 24.09 12.80
N MET A 258 -8.72 23.75 13.32
CA MET A 258 -9.99 24.34 12.92
C MET A 258 -10.83 24.79 14.12
N VAL A 259 -11.31 26.03 14.10
CA VAL A 259 -12.19 26.57 15.15
C VAL A 259 -13.38 27.29 14.54
N GLY A 260 -14.60 26.90 14.87
CA GLY A 260 -15.80 27.56 14.36
C GLY A 260 -17.08 26.78 14.60
N GLU A 261 -18.04 26.91 13.70
CA GLU A 261 -19.33 26.21 13.84
C GLU A 261 -19.19 24.68 13.80
N CYS A 262 -19.75 23.99 14.80
CA CYS A 262 -19.67 22.53 14.88
C CYS A 262 -20.21 21.82 13.63
N THR A 263 -21.33 22.29 13.09
CA THR A 263 -21.91 21.73 11.86
C THR A 263 -21.00 21.91 10.66
N ALA A 264 -20.25 23.01 10.59
CA ALA A 264 -19.29 23.23 9.52
C ALA A 264 -18.09 22.29 9.66
N LEU A 265 -17.53 22.17 10.87
CA LEU A 265 -16.39 21.29 11.14
C LEU A 265 -16.73 19.79 10.95
N GLN A 266 -17.95 19.38 11.26
CA GLN A 266 -18.43 18.01 10.98
C GLN A 266 -18.58 17.71 9.49
N ASN A 267 -18.80 18.74 8.66
CA ASN A 267 -18.87 18.60 7.21
C ASN A 267 -17.49 18.59 6.54
N VAL A 268 -16.42 18.93 7.26
CA VAL A 268 -15.05 18.72 6.80
C VAL A 268 -14.76 17.23 6.88
N GLN A 269 -14.79 16.55 5.74
CA GLN A 269 -14.47 15.13 5.67
C GLN A 269 -12.95 14.97 5.78
N SER A 270 -12.50 14.02 6.60
CA SER A 270 -11.07 13.72 6.72
C SER A 270 -10.47 13.50 5.32
N PRO A 271 -9.25 14.02 5.08
CA PRO A 271 -8.69 14.04 3.75
C PRO A 271 -8.48 12.61 3.22
N VAL A 272 -8.84 12.40 1.95
CA VAL A 272 -8.49 11.17 1.23
C VAL A 272 -7.05 11.34 0.74
N PHE A 273 -6.12 10.61 1.36
CA PHE A 273 -4.68 10.66 1.13
C PHE A 273 -4.27 9.87 -0.12
N LEU A 274 -4.00 10.53 -1.26
CA LEU A 274 -3.70 9.81 -2.51
C LEU A 274 -2.35 9.04 -2.50
N LYS A 275 -1.50 9.19 -1.47
CA LYS A 275 -0.25 8.43 -1.37
C LYS A 275 -0.43 7.01 -0.83
N ASP A 276 -1.38 6.79 0.07
CA ASP A 276 -1.71 5.46 0.59
C ASP A 276 -2.93 4.82 -0.08
N GLN A 277 -3.47 5.49 -1.10
CA GLN A 277 -4.70 5.07 -1.76
C GLN A 277 -4.41 4.68 -3.23
N GLY A 278 -4.02 3.42 -3.43
CA GLY A 278 -4.84 2.64 -4.36
C GLY A 278 -6.29 2.74 -3.85
N PRO A 279 -7.30 2.84 -4.73
CA PRO A 279 -8.62 3.40 -4.38
C PRO A 279 -9.19 2.86 -3.05
N MET A 280 -9.12 3.57 -1.90
CA MET A 280 -9.90 3.18 -0.69
C MET A 280 -11.22 3.92 -0.65
N LEU A 281 -12.13 3.30 -1.34
CA LEU A 281 -13.22 2.58 -0.72
C LEU A 281 -12.86 1.98 0.67
N VAL A 282 -13.62 2.27 1.73
CA VAL A 282 -13.39 1.78 3.12
C VAL A 282 -13.03 0.29 3.12
N SER A 283 -11.82 -0.06 3.59
CA SER A 283 -11.32 -1.43 3.55
C SER A 283 -11.44 -2.14 4.90
N HIS A 284 -11.94 -3.37 4.88
CA HIS A 284 -11.86 -4.32 5.98
C HIS A 284 -10.89 -5.41 5.58
N THR A 285 -9.77 -5.51 6.31
CA THR A 285 -8.69 -6.46 6.03
C THR A 285 -8.51 -7.43 7.19
N CYS A 286 -8.08 -8.66 6.88
CA CYS A 286 -7.82 -9.68 7.89
C CYS A 286 -6.77 -10.68 7.36
N ASN A 287 -5.63 -10.77 8.04
CA ASN A 287 -4.48 -11.61 7.68
C ASN A 287 -4.17 -12.70 8.73
N PHE A 288 -5.05 -12.90 9.72
CA PHE A 288 -5.00 -13.99 10.71
C PHE A 288 -3.74 -14.17 11.59
N ASP A 289 -2.73 -13.30 11.49
CA ASP A 289 -1.49 -13.32 12.27
C ASP A 289 -1.67 -13.28 13.79
N SER A 290 -2.76 -12.67 14.25
CA SER A 290 -3.10 -12.56 15.68
C SER A 290 -4.24 -13.51 16.09
N GLY A 291 -4.51 -14.54 15.27
CA GLY A 291 -5.62 -15.47 15.45
C GLY A 291 -6.82 -15.09 14.60
N LEU A 292 -8.02 -15.49 15.06
CA LEU A 292 -9.27 -15.01 14.47
C LEU A 292 -9.34 -13.49 14.66
N CYS A 293 -9.35 -12.74 13.56
CA CYS A 293 -9.60 -11.30 13.58
C CYS A 293 -10.80 -11.01 14.50
N SER A 294 -10.72 -9.94 15.31
CA SER A 294 -11.57 -9.73 16.51
C SER A 294 -13.07 -9.83 16.24
N ASP A 295 -13.48 -9.60 15.00
CA ASP A 295 -14.86 -9.45 14.58
C ASP A 295 -15.34 -10.64 13.71
N TRP A 296 -14.45 -11.60 13.41
CA TRP A 296 -14.76 -12.83 12.68
C TRP A 296 -15.27 -13.92 13.63
N LEU A 297 -16.13 -14.80 13.13
CA LEU A 297 -16.81 -15.81 13.93
C LEU A 297 -16.76 -17.17 13.24
N GLN A 298 -16.42 -18.22 14.00
CA GLN A 298 -16.66 -19.61 13.60
C GLN A 298 -18.14 -19.94 13.83
N GLU A 299 -18.78 -20.62 12.88
CA GLU A 299 -20.17 -21.00 13.03
C GLU A 299 -20.31 -22.32 13.80
N GLY A 300 -21.05 -22.29 14.91
CA GLY A 300 -21.05 -23.40 15.88
C GLY A 300 -21.95 -24.59 15.55
N ASN A 301 -22.50 -24.67 14.32
CA ASN A 301 -23.46 -25.71 13.92
C ASN A 301 -22.84 -26.78 12.99
N GLU A 302 -21.55 -26.67 12.67
CA GLU A 302 -20.82 -27.57 11.77
C GLU A 302 -20.17 -28.77 12.48
N GLU A 303 -19.68 -29.72 11.67
CA GLU A 303 -18.95 -30.91 12.09
C GLU A 303 -17.54 -30.60 12.63
N PHE A 304 -16.90 -29.49 12.20
CA PHE A 304 -15.62 -29.03 12.72
C PHE A 304 -15.32 -27.54 12.41
N ASP A 305 -14.29 -26.96 13.05
CA ASP A 305 -13.92 -25.54 12.92
C ASP A 305 -12.69 -25.32 12.02
N TRP A 306 -12.58 -24.13 11.42
CA TRP A 306 -11.32 -23.65 10.85
C TRP A 306 -10.27 -23.51 11.95
N THR A 307 -9.01 -23.79 11.65
CA THR A 307 -7.91 -23.70 12.61
C THR A 307 -6.92 -22.63 12.18
N ASN A 308 -6.46 -21.80 13.13
CA ASN A 308 -5.40 -20.83 12.90
C ASN A 308 -4.03 -21.51 13.08
N GLN A 309 -3.21 -21.49 12.04
CA GLN A 309 -1.99 -22.30 11.96
C GLN A 309 -0.74 -21.45 11.74
N LEU A 310 0.35 -21.82 12.43
CA LEU A 310 1.70 -21.33 12.17
C LEU A 310 2.52 -22.46 11.54
N GLY A 311 3.22 -22.17 10.43
CA GLY A 311 3.97 -23.18 9.69
C GLY A 311 3.05 -24.15 8.94
N SER A 312 3.51 -25.37 8.67
CA SER A 312 2.79 -26.30 7.78
C SER A 312 1.53 -26.86 8.42
N THR A 313 0.56 -27.28 7.62
CA THR A 313 -0.60 -28.02 8.13
C THR A 313 -0.15 -29.34 8.79
N PRO A 314 -0.93 -29.89 9.74
CA PRO A 314 -0.55 -31.10 10.47
C PRO A 314 -0.39 -32.35 9.59
N THR A 315 -1.04 -32.38 8.42
CA THR A 315 -0.98 -33.52 7.50
C THR A 315 -0.03 -33.25 6.33
N SER A 316 0.83 -34.22 6.01
CA SER A 316 1.82 -34.05 4.94
C SER A 316 1.19 -34.15 3.55
N LYS A 317 1.73 -33.43 2.57
CA LYS A 317 1.32 -33.40 1.15
C LYS A 317 -0.05 -32.75 0.90
N THR A 318 -0.47 -31.88 1.80
CA THR A 318 -1.66 -31.06 1.61
C THR A 318 -1.49 -29.75 2.38
N GLY A 319 -2.28 -28.74 2.02
CA GLY A 319 -2.17 -27.42 2.61
C GLY A 319 -0.81 -26.73 2.36
N PRO A 320 -0.65 -25.49 2.84
CA PRO A 320 0.58 -24.73 2.66
C PRO A 320 1.65 -25.13 3.68
N ASP A 321 2.93 -24.92 3.32
CA ASP A 321 4.06 -25.13 4.23
C ASP A 321 4.15 -24.03 5.30
N CYS A 322 3.57 -22.86 5.04
CA CYS A 322 3.49 -21.70 5.92
C CYS A 322 2.49 -20.65 5.40
N ASP A 323 2.24 -19.65 6.23
CA ASP A 323 1.61 -18.38 5.86
C ASP A 323 2.23 -17.74 4.60
N ARG A 324 1.40 -17.00 3.85
CA ARG A 324 1.79 -16.43 2.55
C ARG A 324 2.90 -15.39 2.65
N LEU A 325 2.84 -14.51 3.65
CA LEU A 325 3.72 -13.35 3.79
C LEU A 325 4.89 -13.63 4.73
N ASN A 326 4.76 -14.56 5.67
CA ASN A 326 5.79 -14.80 6.67
C ASN A 326 5.80 -16.23 7.23
N CYS A 327 6.74 -17.05 6.77
CA CYS A 327 6.87 -18.42 7.25
C CYS A 327 7.37 -18.58 8.70
N THR A 328 7.90 -17.53 9.32
CA THR A 328 8.45 -17.60 10.69
C THR A 328 7.41 -17.30 11.76
N TYR A 329 6.54 -16.33 11.51
CA TYR A 329 5.58 -15.83 12.50
C TYR A 329 4.16 -15.67 11.96
N GLY A 330 3.98 -15.67 10.64
CA GLY A 330 2.70 -15.47 9.99
C GLY A 330 1.77 -16.65 10.23
N ARG A 331 0.46 -16.37 10.25
CA ARG A 331 -0.56 -17.38 10.51
C ARG A 331 -1.73 -17.23 9.57
N TYR A 332 -2.21 -18.36 9.08
CA TYR A 332 -3.36 -18.45 8.19
C TYR A 332 -4.47 -19.31 8.80
N MET A 333 -5.66 -19.30 8.18
CA MET A 333 -6.75 -20.20 8.56
C MET A 333 -6.79 -21.40 7.62
N PHE A 334 -6.98 -22.60 8.15
CA PHE A 334 -7.16 -23.80 7.34
C PHE A 334 -8.19 -24.77 7.90
N ILE A 335 -8.72 -25.66 7.06
CA ILE A 335 -9.49 -26.82 7.48
C ILE A 335 -8.58 -28.04 7.60
N GLU A 336 -8.72 -28.76 8.71
CA GLU A 336 -7.99 -30.01 8.96
C GLU A 336 -8.86 -31.21 8.54
N SER A 337 -8.52 -31.83 7.42
CA SER A 337 -9.31 -32.87 6.77
C SER A 337 -9.09 -34.28 7.34
N SER A 338 -8.15 -34.50 8.25
CA SER A 338 -7.93 -35.83 8.84
C SER A 338 -9.01 -36.26 9.83
N SER A 339 -8.94 -37.54 10.25
CA SER A 339 -9.85 -38.14 11.23
C SER A 339 -10.08 -37.23 12.46
N PRO A 340 -11.32 -37.04 12.93
CA PRO A 340 -12.50 -37.87 12.67
C PRO A 340 -13.39 -37.43 11.50
N ARG A 341 -12.97 -36.45 10.69
CA ARG A 341 -13.81 -35.88 9.64
C ARG A 341 -14.04 -36.89 8.51
N ILE A 342 -15.24 -36.89 7.93
CA ILE A 342 -15.69 -37.78 6.86
C ILE A 342 -16.11 -37.00 5.61
N LEU A 343 -16.37 -37.70 4.51
CA LEU A 343 -16.69 -37.08 3.23
C LEU A 343 -17.91 -36.16 3.36
N GLY A 344 -17.72 -34.89 2.99
CA GLY A 344 -18.78 -33.88 2.98
C GLY A 344 -18.95 -33.12 4.29
N ASP A 345 -18.19 -33.44 5.35
CA ASP A 345 -18.12 -32.57 6.53
C ASP A 345 -17.61 -31.19 6.12
N ASP A 346 -18.19 -30.13 6.67
CA ASP A 346 -17.80 -28.76 6.39
C ASP A 346 -17.44 -27.98 7.66
N ALA A 347 -16.77 -26.85 7.44
CA ALA A 347 -16.44 -25.85 8.46
C ALA A 347 -16.70 -24.47 7.88
N ARG A 348 -17.36 -23.58 8.63
CA ARG A 348 -17.73 -22.25 8.15
C ARG A 348 -17.16 -21.14 9.01
N LEU A 349 -16.55 -20.19 8.31
CA LEU A 349 -15.96 -18.99 8.89
C LEU A 349 -16.70 -17.76 8.37
N ILE A 350 -17.22 -16.96 9.29
CA ILE A 350 -18.09 -15.82 9.02
C ILE A 350 -17.34 -14.51 9.25
N THR A 351 -17.43 -13.60 8.27
CA THR A 351 -16.92 -12.23 8.38
C THR A 351 -17.79 -11.36 9.32
N PRO A 352 -17.36 -10.13 9.64
CA PRO A 352 -18.22 -9.18 10.34
C PRO A 352 -19.44 -8.77 9.51
N VAL A 353 -20.41 -8.14 10.17
CA VAL A 353 -21.60 -7.61 9.51
C VAL A 353 -21.27 -6.33 8.73
N PHE A 354 -21.36 -6.42 7.41
CA PHE A 354 -21.17 -5.31 6.49
C PHE A 354 -22.48 -4.53 6.26
N GLN A 355 -22.36 -3.21 6.09
CA GLN A 355 -23.50 -2.32 5.78
C GLN A 355 -23.95 -2.49 4.32
N PRO A 356 -25.24 -2.21 4.01
CA PRO A 356 -25.75 -2.21 2.64
C PRO A 356 -24.94 -1.28 1.73
N ALA A 357 -24.29 -1.84 0.72
CA ALA A 357 -23.56 -1.12 -0.32
C ALA A 357 -23.17 -2.09 -1.43
N THR A 358 -22.69 -1.55 -2.56
CA THR A 358 -21.78 -2.30 -3.43
C THR A 358 -20.42 -2.37 -2.75
N LYS A 359 -19.77 -3.53 -2.76
CA LYS A 359 -18.43 -3.77 -2.20
C LYS A 359 -17.61 -4.65 -3.13
N CYS A 360 -16.28 -4.63 -2.95
CA CYS A 360 -15.35 -5.48 -3.67
C CYS A 360 -14.52 -6.33 -2.71
N ALA A 361 -14.59 -7.65 -2.83
CA ALA A 361 -13.86 -8.59 -1.97
C ALA A 361 -12.76 -9.33 -2.71
N SER A 362 -11.66 -9.62 -2.03
CA SER A 362 -10.63 -10.56 -2.48
C SER A 362 -9.96 -11.24 -1.29
N TRP A 363 -9.40 -12.43 -1.50
CA TRP A 363 -8.68 -13.19 -0.47
C TRP A 363 -7.64 -14.08 -1.14
N TYR A 364 -6.70 -14.61 -0.36
CA TYR A 364 -5.81 -15.68 -0.80
C TYR A 364 -6.32 -17.03 -0.35
N TYR A 365 -6.02 -18.06 -1.14
CA TYR A 365 -6.35 -19.45 -0.85
C TYR A 365 -5.21 -20.38 -1.25
N HIS A 366 -5.13 -21.53 -0.59
CA HIS A 366 -4.23 -22.63 -0.94
C HIS A 366 -5.03 -23.94 -0.91
N MET A 367 -5.00 -24.66 -2.04
CA MET A 367 -5.78 -25.88 -2.27
C MET A 367 -4.89 -26.92 -2.93
N TYR A 368 -4.09 -27.61 -2.12
CA TYR A 368 -3.15 -28.65 -2.55
C TYR A 368 -3.43 -29.96 -1.82
N GLY A 369 -3.50 -31.06 -2.55
CA GLY A 369 -3.76 -32.39 -2.01
C GLY A 369 -4.66 -33.21 -2.93
N ARG A 370 -4.48 -34.53 -2.92
CA ARG A 370 -5.20 -35.43 -3.83
C ARG A 370 -6.71 -35.41 -3.60
N ASP A 371 -7.12 -35.20 -2.35
CA ASP A 371 -8.48 -35.42 -1.89
C ASP A 371 -9.13 -34.09 -1.44
N ILE A 372 -8.68 -32.96 -2.02
CA ILE A 372 -9.27 -31.64 -1.80
C ILE A 372 -10.76 -31.66 -2.17
N GLY A 373 -11.58 -31.21 -1.23
CA GLY A 373 -13.02 -31.08 -1.42
C GLY A 373 -13.37 -29.77 -2.11
N GLN A 374 -14.03 -28.86 -1.40
CA GLN A 374 -14.54 -27.60 -1.96
C GLN A 374 -14.25 -26.42 -1.04
N LEU A 375 -13.99 -25.26 -1.63
CA LEU A 375 -14.05 -23.98 -0.93
C LEU A 375 -15.20 -23.18 -1.53
N ASN A 376 -16.24 -22.94 -0.73
CA ASN A 376 -17.42 -22.18 -1.12
C ASN A 376 -17.44 -20.84 -0.37
N VAL A 377 -17.87 -19.78 -1.03
CA VAL A 377 -18.09 -18.47 -0.41
C VAL A 377 -19.54 -18.05 -0.65
N TYR A 378 -20.28 -17.83 0.43
CA TYR A 378 -21.68 -17.42 0.39
C TYR A 378 -21.85 -15.97 0.84
N LEU A 379 -22.82 -15.27 0.24
CA LEU A 379 -23.41 -14.04 0.77
C LEU A 379 -24.55 -14.41 1.71
N ARG A 380 -24.42 -14.07 2.99
CA ARG A 380 -25.48 -14.23 3.99
C ARG A 380 -26.21 -12.91 4.18
N SER A 381 -27.47 -12.84 3.76
CA SER A 381 -28.36 -11.68 3.94
C SER A 381 -29.71 -12.12 4.49
N ASN A 382 -30.22 -11.40 5.49
CA ASN A 382 -31.49 -11.72 6.17
C ASN A 382 -31.60 -13.19 6.64
N GLY A 383 -30.46 -13.80 7.01
CA GLY A 383 -30.39 -15.20 7.46
C GLY A 383 -30.47 -16.25 6.35
N THR A 384 -30.32 -15.87 5.08
CA THR A 384 -30.26 -16.80 3.93
C THR A 384 -28.89 -16.72 3.26
N ASP A 385 -28.31 -17.88 2.94
CA ASP A 385 -27.03 -18.01 2.24
C ASP A 385 -27.26 -18.16 0.73
N SER A 386 -26.58 -17.34 -0.07
CA SER A 386 -26.52 -17.48 -1.53
C SER A 386 -25.07 -17.65 -1.98
N LEU A 387 -24.78 -18.72 -2.73
CA LEU A 387 -23.43 -19.01 -3.21
C LEU A 387 -22.93 -17.90 -4.16
N LEU A 388 -21.78 -17.33 -3.85
CA LEU A 388 -21.10 -16.31 -4.66
C LEU A 388 -19.95 -16.87 -5.48
N TRP A 389 -19.16 -17.76 -4.88
CA TRP A 389 -17.93 -18.28 -5.48
C TRP A 389 -17.65 -19.70 -4.98
N ASN A 390 -17.09 -20.53 -5.85
CA ASN A 390 -16.60 -21.84 -5.44
C ASN A 390 -15.39 -22.33 -6.24
N LEU A 391 -14.57 -23.15 -5.59
CA LEU A 391 -13.57 -24.00 -6.22
C LEU A 391 -13.65 -25.41 -5.67
N SER A 392 -13.19 -26.39 -6.45
CA SER A 392 -13.19 -27.80 -6.07
C SER A 392 -11.97 -28.54 -6.60
N GLY A 393 -11.45 -29.48 -5.81
CA GLY A 393 -10.29 -30.30 -6.17
C GLY A 393 -8.95 -29.57 -6.05
N GLU A 394 -7.87 -30.28 -6.36
CA GLU A 394 -6.50 -29.76 -6.31
C GLU A 394 -6.29 -28.64 -7.34
N ILE A 395 -5.70 -27.53 -6.89
CA ILE A 395 -5.40 -26.37 -7.74
C ILE A 395 -3.88 -26.24 -7.94
N ALA A 396 -3.13 -25.89 -6.89
CA ALA A 396 -1.69 -25.70 -6.93
C ALA A 396 -1.08 -25.80 -5.52
N ASN A 397 0.20 -26.17 -5.44
CA ASN A 397 0.97 -26.07 -4.19
C ASN A 397 1.61 -24.68 -4.03
N SER A 398 0.78 -23.64 -4.06
CA SER A 398 1.17 -22.25 -3.90
C SER A 398 -0.04 -21.42 -3.50
N TRP A 399 0.18 -20.33 -2.76
CA TRP A 399 -0.88 -19.38 -2.43
C TRP A 399 -1.34 -18.66 -3.70
N LEU A 400 -2.67 -18.63 -3.92
CA LEU A 400 -3.30 -17.98 -5.06
C LEU A 400 -4.30 -16.94 -4.59
N LYS A 401 -4.40 -15.81 -5.29
CA LYS A 401 -5.40 -14.77 -5.01
C LYS A 401 -6.71 -15.09 -5.72
N SER A 402 -7.84 -14.83 -5.08
CA SER A 402 -9.15 -14.88 -5.73
C SER A 402 -9.29 -13.77 -6.77
N GLU A 403 -10.13 -13.97 -7.77
CA GLU A 403 -10.64 -12.85 -8.57
C GLU A 403 -11.35 -11.84 -7.66
N SER A 404 -11.29 -10.56 -8.03
CA SER A 404 -12.01 -9.50 -7.33
C SER A 404 -13.52 -9.70 -7.49
N MET A 405 -14.21 -9.91 -6.38
CA MET A 405 -15.62 -10.26 -6.33
C MET A 405 -16.48 -9.05 -5.99
N GLU A 406 -17.31 -8.61 -6.95
CA GLU A 406 -18.27 -7.53 -6.68
C GLU A 406 -19.49 -8.07 -5.92
N ILE A 407 -19.78 -7.46 -4.79
CA ILE A 407 -20.88 -7.83 -3.90
C ILE A 407 -21.86 -6.67 -3.85
N VAL A 408 -23.08 -6.90 -4.34
CA VAL A 408 -24.16 -5.92 -4.30
C VAL A 408 -25.21 -6.37 -3.30
N SER A 409 -25.37 -5.63 -2.19
CA SER A 409 -26.42 -5.92 -1.22
C SER A 409 -27.14 -4.66 -0.74
N ASN A 410 -28.47 -4.71 -0.77
CA ASN A 410 -29.36 -3.66 -0.26
C ASN A 410 -29.71 -3.84 1.23
N THR A 411 -29.12 -4.82 1.89
CA THR A 411 -29.33 -5.12 3.31
C THR A 411 -28.00 -5.44 3.97
N LYS A 412 -27.95 -5.42 5.30
CA LYS A 412 -26.75 -5.85 6.02
C LYS A 412 -26.43 -7.30 5.65
N PHE A 413 -25.16 -7.60 5.44
CA PHE A 413 -24.73 -8.90 4.96
C PHE A 413 -23.41 -9.33 5.60
N MET A 414 -23.10 -10.62 5.49
CA MET A 414 -21.81 -11.21 5.86
C MET A 414 -21.35 -12.10 4.69
N LEU A 415 -20.06 -12.39 4.60
CA LEU A 415 -19.56 -13.50 3.81
C LEU A 415 -19.34 -14.72 4.70
N VAL A 416 -19.57 -15.89 4.14
CA VAL A 416 -19.38 -17.19 4.81
C VAL A 416 -18.44 -18.02 3.96
N PHE A 417 -17.26 -18.31 4.48
CA PHE A 417 -16.27 -19.20 3.88
C PHE A 417 -16.49 -20.61 4.39
N GLU A 418 -16.92 -21.50 3.52
CA GLU A 418 -17.18 -22.91 3.83
C GLU A 418 -16.10 -23.78 3.18
N GLY A 419 -15.32 -24.46 4.02
CA GLY A 419 -14.38 -25.49 3.57
C GLY A 419 -15.01 -26.86 3.74
N VAL A 420 -15.21 -27.58 2.63
CA VAL A 420 -15.80 -28.91 2.60
C VAL A 420 -14.70 -29.95 2.42
N ARG A 421 -14.67 -30.94 3.30
CA ARG A 421 -13.74 -32.07 3.21
C ARG A 421 -14.07 -32.94 2.01
N GLY A 422 -13.04 -33.33 1.26
CA GLY A 422 -13.15 -34.28 0.16
C GLY A 422 -13.18 -35.74 0.63
N VAL A 423 -12.68 -36.65 -0.22
CA VAL A 423 -12.87 -38.09 -0.03
C VAL A 423 -12.01 -38.69 1.09
N ASP A 424 -10.82 -38.15 1.32
CA ASP A 424 -9.84 -38.63 2.29
C ASP A 424 -9.11 -37.45 2.97
N TYR A 425 -8.09 -37.73 3.78
CA TYR A 425 -7.40 -36.74 4.61
C TYR A 425 -6.48 -35.77 3.86
N GLU A 426 -6.03 -36.07 2.63
CA GLU A 426 -5.13 -35.21 1.83
C GLU A 426 -5.91 -34.05 1.17
N GLY A 427 -6.66 -33.29 1.98
CA GLY A 427 -7.64 -32.31 1.53
C GLY A 427 -7.70 -31.03 2.37
N ASP A 428 -6.59 -30.62 2.98
CA ASP A 428 -6.51 -29.37 3.74
C ASP A 428 -6.63 -28.17 2.79
N ILE A 429 -7.54 -27.25 3.12
CA ILE A 429 -7.77 -26.00 2.38
C ILE A 429 -7.43 -24.84 3.31
N ALA A 430 -6.65 -23.89 2.82
CA ALA A 430 -6.28 -22.71 3.58
C ALA A 430 -6.75 -21.41 2.90
N ILE A 431 -7.00 -20.38 3.72
CA ILE A 431 -7.30 -19.02 3.30
C ILE A 431 -6.47 -18.02 4.11
N ASP A 432 -6.19 -16.88 3.49
CA ASP A 432 -5.38 -15.83 4.08
C ASP A 432 -5.67 -14.46 3.45
N ASP A 433 -5.19 -13.37 4.06
CA ASP A 433 -5.16 -12.02 3.49
C ASP A 433 -6.49 -11.56 2.85
N PHE A 434 -7.57 -11.66 3.62
CA PHE A 434 -8.89 -11.17 3.22
C PHE A 434 -8.89 -9.64 3.12
N ASN A 435 -9.51 -9.13 2.06
CA ASN A 435 -9.71 -7.72 1.80
C ASN A 435 -11.15 -7.48 1.31
N MET A 436 -11.82 -6.48 1.86
CA MET A 436 -13.15 -6.03 1.44
C MET A 436 -13.18 -4.50 1.38
N PHE A 437 -13.45 -3.94 0.22
CA PHE A 437 -13.55 -2.50 0.01
C PHE A 437 -14.99 -2.09 -0.26
N ASP A 438 -15.40 -0.87 0.08
CA ASP A 438 -16.65 -0.29 -0.45
C ASP A 438 -16.65 -0.19 -1.99
N GLY A 439 -17.76 0.10 -2.65
CA GLY A 439 -17.81 0.34 -4.10
C GLY A 439 -17.67 -0.90 -5.00
N PRO A 440 -17.89 -0.72 -6.33
CA PRO A 440 -17.79 -1.80 -7.31
C PRO A 440 -16.36 -2.32 -7.39
N CYS A 441 -16.19 -3.59 -7.76
CA CYS A 441 -14.87 -4.04 -8.16
C CYS A 441 -14.51 -3.32 -9.44
N VAL A 442 -13.44 -2.54 -9.41
CA VAL A 442 -12.89 -1.96 -10.63
C VAL A 442 -12.37 -3.14 -11.45
N PRO A 443 -13.04 -3.49 -12.58
CA PRO A 443 -12.50 -4.51 -13.44
C PRO A 443 -11.18 -3.96 -13.97
N THR A 444 -10.13 -4.77 -14.05
CA THR A 444 -8.96 -4.48 -14.89
C THR A 444 -9.30 -4.46 -16.40
N THR A 445 -10.60 -4.37 -16.75
CA THR A 445 -11.15 -4.43 -18.11
C THR A 445 -11.81 -3.12 -18.56
N SER A 446 -11.50 -1.96 -17.99
CA SER A 446 -11.57 -0.75 -18.84
C SER A 446 -10.48 -0.90 -19.89
N GLU A 447 -10.84 -0.77 -21.17
CA GLU A 447 -9.90 -0.84 -22.30
C GLU A 447 -8.55 -0.21 -21.95
N PRO A 448 -7.43 -0.86 -22.33
CA PRO A 448 -6.11 -0.42 -21.93
C PRO A 448 -5.90 1.01 -22.42
N GLU A 449 -5.67 1.93 -21.48
CA GLU A 449 -4.72 3.01 -21.74
C GLU A 449 -3.50 2.37 -22.40
N PRO A 450 -2.98 2.91 -23.52
CA PRO A 450 -1.84 2.31 -24.18
C PRO A 450 -0.65 2.23 -23.22
N GLY A 451 -0.40 1.03 -22.68
CA GLY A 451 0.91 0.67 -22.13
C GLY A 451 1.11 0.65 -20.62
N LEU A 452 0.11 0.30 -19.80
CA LEU A 452 0.41 -0.23 -18.45
C LEU A 452 -0.15 -1.63 -18.21
N SER A 453 0.74 -2.61 -18.03
CA SER A 453 0.42 -3.98 -17.63
C SER A 453 0.59 -4.14 -16.11
N SER A 454 -0.14 -5.07 -15.47
CA SER A 454 0.09 -5.42 -14.04
C SER A 454 1.53 -5.85 -13.74
N MET A 455 2.27 -6.26 -14.79
CA MET A 455 3.66 -6.69 -14.72
C MET A 455 4.67 -5.52 -14.68
N ASP A 456 4.21 -4.28 -14.86
CA ASP A 456 5.06 -3.10 -14.94
C ASP A 456 5.52 -2.67 -13.54
N CYS A 457 6.83 -2.80 -13.30
CA CYS A 457 7.45 -2.40 -12.05
C CYS A 457 8.82 -1.78 -12.29
N ASN A 458 9.01 -0.55 -11.78
CA ASN A 458 10.30 0.14 -11.79
C ASN A 458 11.03 0.06 -10.44
N PHE A 459 10.44 -0.62 -9.44
CA PHE A 459 10.95 -0.82 -8.09
C PHE A 459 11.18 0.44 -7.24
N ASP A 460 10.78 1.63 -7.70
CA ASP A 460 10.97 2.87 -6.91
C ASP A 460 10.08 2.89 -5.66
N ASN A 461 8.92 2.25 -5.72
CA ASN A 461 7.94 2.16 -4.63
C ASN A 461 7.71 0.69 -4.21
N GLY A 462 8.74 0.09 -3.59
CA GLY A 462 8.68 -1.31 -3.17
C GLY A 462 8.86 -2.29 -4.32
N MET A 463 8.26 -3.47 -4.24
CA MET A 463 8.36 -4.51 -5.27
C MET A 463 7.16 -4.56 -6.23
N CYS A 464 6.24 -3.59 -6.16
CA CYS A 464 4.98 -3.62 -6.92
C CYS A 464 4.21 -4.93 -6.64
N GLU A 465 3.73 -5.63 -7.67
CA GLU A 465 3.14 -6.97 -7.54
C GLU A 465 4.18 -8.10 -7.74
N TRP A 466 5.48 -7.77 -7.73
CA TRP A 466 6.54 -8.78 -7.72
C TRP A 466 6.86 -9.19 -6.29
N GLU A 467 7.09 -10.47 -6.07
CA GLU A 467 7.36 -11.02 -4.74
C GLU A 467 8.56 -11.97 -4.79
N ASN A 468 9.40 -11.94 -3.76
CA ASN A 468 10.45 -12.95 -3.61
C ASN A 468 9.81 -14.32 -3.36
N ASP A 469 10.41 -15.34 -3.96
CA ASP A 469 9.96 -16.71 -3.77
C ASP A 469 10.57 -17.31 -2.51
N VAL A 470 9.72 -17.65 -1.56
CA VAL A 470 10.11 -18.27 -0.28
C VAL A 470 10.73 -19.67 -0.42
N LEU A 471 10.63 -20.30 -1.60
CA LEU A 471 11.23 -21.61 -1.89
C LEU A 471 12.65 -21.53 -2.46
N ASP A 472 13.19 -20.32 -2.67
CA ASP A 472 14.54 -20.12 -3.17
C ASP A 472 15.61 -20.22 -2.06
N ASP A 473 16.88 -20.04 -2.42
CA ASP A 473 17.99 -20.13 -1.47
C ASP A 473 18.32 -18.78 -0.80
N PHE A 474 17.95 -17.66 -1.41
CA PHE A 474 18.19 -16.30 -0.94
C PHE A 474 17.44 -15.26 -1.80
N ASP A 475 17.11 -14.11 -1.22
CA ASP A 475 16.21 -13.14 -1.85
C ASP A 475 16.87 -12.13 -2.81
N TRP A 476 16.08 -11.67 -3.78
CA TRP A 476 16.35 -10.39 -4.44
C TRP A 476 16.12 -9.25 -3.45
N THR A 477 17.07 -8.32 -3.39
CA THR A 477 17.03 -7.14 -2.53
C THR A 477 16.82 -5.89 -3.36
N ARG A 478 16.03 -4.95 -2.86
CA ARG A 478 15.83 -3.65 -3.50
C ARG A 478 16.94 -2.68 -3.08
N LEU A 479 17.61 -2.04 -4.04
CA LEU A 479 18.74 -1.16 -3.79
C LEU A 479 18.68 0.11 -4.62
N SER A 480 19.10 1.22 -4.01
CA SER A 480 19.37 2.48 -4.70
C SER A 480 20.87 2.79 -4.62
N GLY A 481 21.41 3.30 -5.72
CA GLY A 481 22.85 3.57 -5.86
C GLY A 481 23.69 2.33 -6.26
N PRO A 482 25.01 2.37 -6.04
CA PRO A 482 25.92 1.31 -6.49
C PRO A 482 25.79 0.04 -5.64
N THR A 483 26.01 -1.13 -6.25
CA THR A 483 26.05 -2.39 -5.47
C THR A 483 27.12 -2.36 -4.38
N PRO A 484 26.91 -3.02 -3.23
CA PRO A 484 27.85 -3.01 -2.11
C PRO A 484 29.26 -3.50 -2.47
N THR A 485 29.33 -4.51 -3.34
CA THR A 485 30.60 -5.06 -3.82
C THR A 485 31.21 -4.17 -4.90
N SER A 486 32.52 -3.89 -4.78
CA SER A 486 33.24 -3.05 -5.74
C SER A 486 33.42 -3.75 -7.09
N ASN A 487 33.37 -3.00 -8.19
CA ASN A 487 33.49 -3.51 -9.56
C ASN A 487 32.42 -4.54 -9.95
N THR A 488 31.24 -4.45 -9.34
CA THR A 488 30.06 -5.24 -9.71
C THR A 488 28.86 -4.34 -9.91
N GLY A 489 27.83 -4.87 -10.57
CA GLY A 489 26.51 -4.23 -10.66
C GLY A 489 26.53 -2.84 -11.31
N PRO A 490 25.36 -2.18 -11.37
CA PRO A 490 25.25 -0.81 -11.87
C PRO A 490 25.65 0.21 -10.80
N SER A 491 25.95 1.45 -11.20
CA SER A 491 26.17 2.57 -10.28
C SER A 491 24.88 3.22 -9.77
N ALA A 492 23.77 2.98 -10.47
CA ALA A 492 22.43 3.49 -10.17
C ALA A 492 21.37 2.71 -10.98
N ASP A 493 20.10 2.88 -10.65
CA ASP A 493 18.99 2.30 -11.42
C ASP A 493 18.97 2.77 -12.88
N HIS A 494 18.26 2.03 -13.74
CA HIS A 494 18.13 2.36 -15.15
C HIS A 494 17.23 3.58 -15.40
N THR A 495 16.14 3.72 -14.64
CA THR A 495 14.99 4.56 -14.99
C THR A 495 15.25 6.03 -14.72
N THR A 496 15.75 6.36 -13.52
CA THR A 496 15.94 7.74 -13.06
C THR A 496 17.40 8.04 -12.71
N GLY A 497 18.21 7.03 -12.42
CA GLY A 497 19.59 7.17 -11.93
C GLY A 497 19.70 7.54 -10.44
N SER A 498 18.57 7.69 -9.74
CA SER A 498 18.48 7.90 -8.29
C SER A 498 17.40 7.04 -7.62
N GLY A 499 16.77 6.16 -8.40
CA GLY A 499 15.71 5.27 -8.00
C GLY A 499 16.25 3.95 -7.48
N TYR A 500 15.41 2.93 -7.54
CA TYR A 500 15.68 1.59 -7.02
C TYR A 500 15.66 0.54 -8.13
N TYR A 501 16.39 -0.54 -7.91
CA TYR A 501 16.36 -1.74 -8.75
C TYR A 501 16.48 -2.98 -7.88
N MET A 502 16.05 -4.12 -8.42
CA MET A 502 16.26 -5.41 -7.77
C MET A 502 17.67 -5.92 -8.06
N TYR A 503 18.38 -6.33 -7.02
CA TYR A 503 19.73 -6.86 -7.09
C TYR A 503 19.88 -8.09 -6.21
N THR A 504 20.88 -8.91 -6.55
CA THR A 504 21.31 -10.05 -5.72
C THR A 504 22.75 -9.81 -5.30
N GLU A 505 23.04 -9.95 -4.00
CA GLU A 505 24.42 -9.96 -3.52
C GLU A 505 24.99 -11.38 -3.63
N SER A 506 26.13 -11.51 -4.33
CA SER A 506 26.76 -12.81 -4.57
C SER A 506 27.96 -13.10 -3.66
N SER A 507 28.31 -12.15 -2.79
CA SER A 507 29.36 -12.33 -1.78
C SER A 507 28.88 -13.19 -0.60
N GLU A 508 29.82 -13.61 0.25
CA GLU A 508 29.50 -14.41 1.44
C GLU A 508 28.41 -13.72 2.29
N PRO A 509 27.37 -14.45 2.73
CA PRO A 509 27.31 -15.91 2.90
C PRO A 509 26.78 -16.71 1.69
N VAL A 510 26.45 -16.07 0.56
CA VAL A 510 25.87 -16.77 -0.61
C VAL A 510 26.94 -17.67 -1.26
N LEU A 511 26.60 -18.95 -1.45
CA LEU A 511 27.47 -19.99 -1.99
C LEU A 511 27.19 -20.28 -3.47
N GLU A 512 28.19 -20.82 -4.17
CA GLU A 512 28.04 -21.24 -5.56
C GLU A 512 26.88 -22.23 -5.75
N GLY A 513 25.99 -21.90 -6.68
CA GLY A 513 24.86 -22.77 -7.06
C GLY A 513 23.54 -22.43 -6.37
N GLN A 514 23.55 -21.59 -5.34
CA GLN A 514 22.34 -21.02 -4.74
C GLN A 514 21.60 -20.12 -5.72
N ARG A 515 20.28 -20.00 -5.54
CA ARG A 515 19.36 -19.31 -6.45
C ARG A 515 18.49 -18.32 -5.70
N ALA A 516 18.29 -17.17 -6.32
CA ALA A 516 17.25 -16.22 -5.98
C ALA A 516 16.18 -16.21 -7.07
N ARG A 517 14.90 -16.20 -6.70
CA ARG A 517 13.74 -16.11 -7.58
C ARG A 517 12.80 -15.00 -7.11
N ILE A 518 12.44 -14.12 -8.04
CA ILE A 518 11.33 -13.17 -7.90
C ILE A 518 10.21 -13.54 -8.87
N MET A 519 8.96 -13.55 -8.43
CA MET A 519 7.77 -13.91 -9.18
C MET A 519 6.94 -12.67 -9.52
N GLY A 520 6.31 -12.65 -10.70
CA GLY A 520 5.40 -11.57 -11.10
C GLY A 520 3.94 -11.90 -10.79
N PRO A 521 3.03 -10.97 -11.05
CA PRO A 521 1.61 -11.17 -10.81
C PRO A 521 1.01 -12.23 -11.73
N LEU A 522 -0.13 -12.79 -11.31
CA LEU A 522 -0.90 -13.70 -12.14
C LEU A 522 -1.49 -12.96 -13.35
N MET A 523 -1.15 -13.43 -14.54
CA MET A 523 -1.62 -12.89 -15.81
C MET A 523 -2.83 -13.69 -16.32
N PRO A 524 -3.90 -13.01 -16.76
CA PRO A 524 -5.10 -13.67 -17.25
C PRO A 524 -4.82 -14.43 -18.56
N SER A 525 -5.60 -15.48 -18.82
CA SER A 525 -5.59 -16.11 -20.14
C SER A 525 -6.15 -15.16 -21.19
N ILE A 526 -5.49 -15.01 -22.34
CA ILE A 526 -6.03 -14.25 -23.47
C ILE A 526 -6.12 -15.16 -24.70
N ASP A 527 -7.20 -14.98 -25.47
CA ASP A 527 -7.45 -15.63 -26.76
C ASP A 527 -6.20 -15.67 -27.67
N ALA A 528 -6.06 -16.76 -28.43
CA ALA A 528 -4.90 -17.12 -29.25
C ALA A 528 -4.50 -16.12 -30.37
N LEU A 529 -5.15 -14.96 -30.45
CA LEU A 529 -4.85 -13.86 -31.38
C LEU A 529 -4.12 -12.68 -30.70
N SER A 530 -4.01 -12.68 -29.38
CA SER A 530 -3.32 -11.64 -28.60
C SER A 530 -1.93 -12.13 -28.18
N ASN A 531 -0.90 -11.33 -28.44
CA ASN A 531 0.48 -11.64 -28.07
C ASN A 531 0.91 -10.77 -26.88
N TYR A 532 1.41 -11.39 -25.82
CA TYR A 532 2.11 -10.67 -24.75
C TYR A 532 3.61 -10.54 -25.08
N CYS A 533 4.20 -9.41 -24.71
CA CYS A 533 5.64 -9.18 -24.80
C CYS A 533 6.12 -8.77 -23.41
N PHE A 534 6.93 -9.61 -22.77
CA PHE A 534 7.54 -9.29 -21.49
C PHE A 534 8.83 -8.50 -21.71
N GLU A 535 8.92 -7.31 -21.13
CA GLU A 535 10.06 -6.41 -21.29
C GLU A 535 10.63 -6.00 -19.94
N PHE A 536 11.95 -5.99 -19.83
CA PHE A 536 12.62 -5.54 -18.61
C PHE A 536 14.04 -5.06 -18.92
N PHE A 537 14.59 -4.24 -18.04
CA PHE A 537 15.99 -3.83 -18.07
C PHE A 537 16.81 -4.66 -17.09
N TYR A 538 18.01 -5.08 -17.48
CA TYR A 538 18.92 -5.85 -16.64
C TYR A 538 20.36 -5.34 -16.73
N HIS A 539 21.13 -5.55 -15.66
CA HIS A 539 22.53 -5.19 -15.57
C HIS A 539 23.35 -6.33 -14.97
N MET A 540 24.40 -6.76 -15.67
CA MET A 540 25.18 -7.94 -15.29
C MET A 540 26.68 -7.63 -15.45
N TYR A 541 27.29 -7.07 -14.41
CA TYR A 541 28.70 -6.69 -14.39
C TYR A 541 29.42 -7.27 -13.17
N GLY A 542 30.57 -7.89 -13.39
CA GLY A 542 31.40 -8.52 -12.34
C GLY A 542 32.08 -9.80 -12.82
N SER A 543 33.18 -10.20 -12.18
CA SER A 543 33.95 -11.40 -12.58
C SER A 543 33.25 -12.72 -12.27
N SER A 544 32.29 -12.72 -11.34
CA SER A 544 31.60 -13.93 -10.87
C SER A 544 30.10 -13.96 -11.20
N VAL A 545 29.63 -13.04 -12.04
CA VAL A 545 28.22 -13.00 -12.47
C VAL A 545 27.90 -14.31 -13.20
N GLY A 546 26.85 -15.03 -12.78
CA GLY A 546 26.38 -16.21 -13.51
C GLY A 546 25.17 -15.92 -14.40
N THR A 547 24.06 -16.63 -14.21
CA THR A 547 22.95 -16.70 -15.16
C THR A 547 21.72 -15.97 -14.68
N LEU A 548 21.11 -15.14 -15.51
CA LEU A 548 19.77 -14.58 -15.30
C LEU A 548 18.76 -15.28 -16.24
N ARG A 549 17.62 -15.75 -15.72
CA ARG A 549 16.58 -16.45 -16.51
C ARG A 549 15.18 -15.89 -16.29
N VAL A 550 14.37 -15.91 -17.35
CA VAL A 550 12.91 -15.76 -17.27
C VAL A 550 12.27 -17.13 -17.47
N VAL A 551 11.39 -17.50 -16.55
CA VAL A 551 10.68 -18.78 -16.53
C VAL A 551 9.20 -18.49 -16.59
N PHE A 552 8.49 -19.25 -17.41
CA PHE A 552 7.05 -19.20 -17.61
C PHE A 552 6.39 -20.32 -16.80
N LEU A 553 5.39 -19.98 -15.99
CA LEU A 553 4.58 -20.90 -15.20
C LEU A 553 3.13 -20.89 -15.68
N GLY A 554 2.65 -21.99 -16.28
CA GLY A 554 1.24 -22.13 -16.68
C GLY A 554 0.44 -22.92 -15.65
N LEU A 555 -0.71 -22.39 -15.20
CA LEU A 555 -1.48 -22.94 -14.07
C LEU A 555 -2.17 -24.30 -14.31
N THR A 556 -2.04 -24.94 -15.48
CA THR A 556 -2.68 -26.24 -15.77
C THR A 556 -1.68 -27.34 -16.11
N GLY A 557 -1.21 -28.07 -15.09
CA GLY A 557 -0.53 -29.37 -15.25
C GLY A 557 0.73 -29.37 -16.13
N LYS A 558 1.31 -28.20 -16.43
CA LYS A 558 2.52 -28.05 -17.25
C LYS A 558 3.73 -27.71 -16.36
N PRO A 559 4.92 -28.23 -16.68
CA PRO A 559 6.14 -27.89 -15.95
C PRO A 559 6.61 -26.46 -16.26
N GLU A 560 7.31 -25.85 -15.30
CA GLU A 560 8.03 -24.59 -15.47
C GLU A 560 8.94 -24.63 -16.72
N THR A 561 8.86 -23.59 -17.57
CA THR A 561 9.63 -23.52 -18.82
C THR A 561 10.49 -22.27 -18.88
N THR A 562 11.80 -22.41 -19.10
CA THR A 562 12.68 -21.25 -19.33
C THR A 562 12.45 -20.67 -20.73
N ILE A 563 12.06 -19.40 -20.80
CA ILE A 563 11.74 -18.71 -22.06
C ILE A 563 12.81 -17.70 -22.49
N TRP A 564 13.72 -17.34 -21.58
CA TRP A 564 14.87 -16.49 -21.87
C TRP A 564 15.98 -16.73 -20.85
N GLU A 565 17.24 -16.68 -21.29
CA GLU A 565 18.39 -16.70 -20.39
C GLU A 565 19.59 -15.92 -20.95
N VAL A 566 20.39 -15.36 -20.05
CA VAL A 566 21.69 -14.77 -20.36
C VAL A 566 22.69 -15.16 -19.25
N THR A 567 23.95 -15.40 -19.61
CA THR A 567 24.97 -15.86 -18.66
C THR A 567 26.25 -15.04 -18.77
N GLY A 568 26.88 -14.79 -17.62
CA GLY A 568 28.17 -14.15 -17.50
C GLY A 568 28.11 -12.63 -17.52
N ASN A 569 29.27 -12.01 -17.39
CA ASN A 569 29.44 -10.56 -17.48
C ASN A 569 29.01 -10.01 -18.86
N GLN A 570 28.07 -9.08 -18.87
CA GLN A 570 27.57 -8.39 -20.06
C GLN A 570 28.20 -7.00 -20.26
N GLY A 571 29.02 -6.53 -19.31
CA GLY A 571 29.58 -5.19 -19.31
C GLY A 571 28.83 -4.24 -18.37
N ASN A 572 29.45 -3.09 -18.08
CA ASN A 572 28.94 -2.10 -17.12
C ASN A 572 27.95 -1.12 -17.77
N VAL A 573 26.87 -1.66 -18.35
CA VAL A 573 25.75 -0.89 -18.93
C VAL A 573 24.43 -1.65 -18.74
N TRP A 574 23.32 -0.92 -18.68
CA TRP A 574 21.98 -1.51 -18.66
C TRP A 574 21.57 -2.00 -20.04
N TYR A 575 20.96 -3.18 -20.11
CA TYR A 575 20.45 -3.80 -21.33
C TYR A 575 18.93 -3.98 -21.23
N LYS A 576 18.23 -3.83 -22.36
CA LYS A 576 16.80 -4.13 -22.46
C LYS A 576 16.60 -5.55 -23.02
N ALA A 577 15.79 -6.35 -22.34
CA ALA A 577 15.27 -7.62 -22.84
C ALA A 577 13.81 -7.45 -23.25
N GLN A 578 13.41 -8.13 -24.34
CA GLN A 578 12.04 -8.19 -24.84
C GLN A 578 11.76 -9.63 -25.26
N ILE A 579 10.73 -10.26 -24.70
CA ILE A 579 10.45 -11.69 -24.85
C ILE A 579 8.99 -11.89 -25.23
N PRO A 580 8.69 -12.47 -26.40
CA PRO A 580 7.33 -12.82 -26.76
C PRO A 580 6.83 -14.02 -25.96
N ILE A 581 5.65 -13.89 -25.35
CA ILE A 581 4.96 -14.99 -24.66
C ILE A 581 3.99 -15.63 -25.65
N THR A 582 4.14 -16.93 -25.89
CA THR A 582 3.46 -17.64 -26.98
C THR A 582 2.42 -18.66 -26.51
N ASP A 583 2.31 -18.92 -25.20
CA ASP A 583 1.38 -19.89 -24.61
C ASP A 583 0.46 -19.18 -23.60
N THR A 584 -0.54 -18.45 -24.08
CA THR A 584 -1.44 -17.60 -23.26
C THR A 584 -2.81 -18.21 -23.02
N LYS A 585 -2.98 -19.50 -23.35
CA LYS A 585 -4.28 -20.19 -23.36
C LYS A 585 -4.85 -20.47 -21.97
N THR A 586 -4.01 -20.38 -20.95
CA THR A 586 -4.37 -20.48 -19.54
C THR A 586 -3.67 -19.35 -18.80
N GLU A 587 -4.16 -19.03 -17.62
CA GLU A 587 -3.50 -18.08 -16.73
C GLU A 587 -2.05 -18.51 -16.46
N PHE A 588 -1.18 -17.52 -16.30
CA PHE A 588 0.26 -17.75 -16.21
C PHE A 588 0.97 -16.70 -15.34
N GLN A 589 2.16 -17.05 -14.86
CA GLN A 589 3.10 -16.16 -14.16
C GLN A 589 4.47 -16.16 -14.82
#